data_AF-A0A8J8E524-F1
#
_entry.id   AF-A0A8J8E524-F1
#
_cell.length_a   1.000
_cell.length_b   1.000
_cell.length_c   1.000
_cell.angle_alpha   90.00
_cell.angle_beta   90.00
_cell.angle_gamma   90.00
#
_symmetry.space_group_name_H-M   'P 1'
#
loop_
_entity.id
_entity.type
_entity.pdbx_description
1 polymer ?
#
loop_
_entity_poly.entity_id
_entity_poly.type
_entity_poly.pdbx_seq_one_letter_code
_entity_poly.pdbx_strand_id
1 'polypeptide(L)' 'MEKYHLMPSDAQIVLTCKSYGVDKIATFDSDFMRVDFLKVLGV' A
#
# COMPACT_ATOMS: atom_id res chain seq x y z
N MET A 1 1.62 11.96 -5.39
CA MET A 1 1.51 11.87 -3.92
C MET A 1 0.07 12.09 -3.42
N GLU A 2 -0.79 12.79 -4.17
CA GLU A 2 -2.11 13.20 -3.67
C GLU A 2 -3.16 12.08 -3.60
N LYS A 3 -3.21 11.12 -4.53
CA LYS A 3 -4.30 10.14 -4.57
C LYS A 3 -4.45 9.29 -3.30
N TYR A 4 -3.33 8.83 -2.74
CA TYR A 4 -3.32 7.92 -1.59
C TYR A 4 -2.68 8.54 -0.33
N HIS A 5 -2.26 9.81 -0.41
CA HIS A 5 -1.60 10.53 0.68
C HIS A 5 -0.44 9.76 1.35
N LEU A 6 0.32 8.98 0.59
CA LEU A 6 1.43 8.18 1.12
C LEU A 6 2.73 8.99 1.19
N MET A 7 3.57 8.68 2.18
CA MET A 7 4.96 9.13 2.17
C MET A 7 5.70 8.51 0.96
N PRO A 8 6.77 9.15 0.46
CA PRO A 8 7.55 8.60 -0.64
C PRO A 8 8.04 7.17 -0.38
N SER A 9 8.40 6.83 0.86
CA SER A 9 8.76 5.47 1.28
C SER A 9 7.63 4.47 1.05
N ASP A 10 6.41 4.80 1.47
CA ASP A 10 5.28 3.87 1.42
C ASP A 10 4.79 3.72 -0.02
N ALA A 11 4.92 4.79 -0.81
CA ALA A 11 4.67 4.73 -2.26
C ALA A 11 5.60 3.75 -2.98
N GLN A 12 6.86 3.58 -2.56
CA GLN A 12 7.77 2.58 -3.13
C GLN A 12 7.32 1.15 -2.82
N ILE A 13 6.80 0.91 -1.61
CA ILE A 13 6.21 -0.38 -1.23
C ILE A 13 5.00 -0.69 -2.13
N VAL A 14 4.08 0.26 -2.28
CA VAL A 14 2.89 0.11 -3.14
C VAL A 14 3.26 -0.11 -4.61
N LEU A 15 4.26 0.62 -5.14
CA LEU A 15 4.76 0.43 -6.49
C LEU A 15 5.30 -0.99 -6.69
N THR A 16 6.01 -1.52 -5.71
CA THR A 16 6.54 -2.88 -5.73
C THR A 16 5.39 -3.89 -5.75
N CYS A 17 4.41 -3.76 -4.85
CA CYS A 17 3.23 -4.63 -4.84
C CYS A 17 2.52 -4.64 -6.19
N LYS A 18 2.28 -3.46 -6.78
CA LYS A 18 1.63 -3.34 -8.10
C LYS A 18 2.45 -4.00 -9.22
N SER A 19 3.76 -3.81 -9.23
CA SER A 19 4.65 -4.31 -10.29
C SER A 19 4.74 -5.84 -10.28
N TYR A 20 4.63 -6.46 -9.11
CA TYR A 20 4.69 -7.91 -8.93
C TYR A 20 3.31 -8.58 -8.78
N GLY A 21 2.21 -7.84 -8.96
CA GLY A 21 0.86 -8.39 -8.86
C GLY A 21 0.46 -8.83 -7.43
N VAL A 22 1.08 -8.24 -6.41
CA VAL A 22 0.73 -8.49 -5.01
C VAL A 22 -0.47 -7.62 -4.62
N ASP A 23 -1.57 -8.27 -4.28
CA ASP A 23 -2.85 -7.65 -3.92
C ASP A 23 -3.14 -7.67 -2.40
N LYS A 24 -2.24 -8.25 -1.60
CA LYS A 24 -2.38 -8.39 -0.15
C LYS A 24 -1.10 -7.97 0.58
N ILE A 25 -1.24 -7.21 1.66
CA ILE A 25 -0.13 -6.79 2.53
C ILE A 25 -0.45 -7.06 3.99
N ALA A 26 0.51 -7.59 4.73
CA ALA A 26 0.47 -7.67 6.18
C ALA A 26 1.34 -6.55 6.75
N THR A 27 0.74 -5.62 7.49
CA THR A 27 1.40 -4.46 8.08
C THR A 27 0.62 -4.03 9.32
N PHE A 28 1.17 -3.16 10.17
CA PHE A 28 0.41 -2.45 11.20
C PHE A 28 0.20 -0.98 10.83
N ASP A 29 0.64 -0.59 9.63
CA ASP A 29 0.47 0.76 9.12
C ASP A 29 -0.88 0.88 8.39
N SER A 30 -1.79 1.62 9.02
CA SER A 30 -3.13 1.87 8.50
C SER A 30 -3.15 2.66 7.19
N ASP A 31 -2.07 3.33 6.82
CA ASP A 31 -2.02 4.18 5.63
C ASP A 31 -2.17 3.37 4.33
N PHE A 32 -1.77 2.10 4.34
CA PHE A 32 -1.95 1.21 3.19
C PHE A 32 -3.42 0.87 2.91
N MET A 33 -4.33 1.07 3.87
CA MET A 33 -5.77 0.95 3.62
C MET A 33 -6.30 1.99 2.62
N ARG A 34 -5.56 3.08 2.37
CA ARG A 34 -5.93 4.11 1.39
C ARG A 34 -5.73 3.65 -0.06
N VAL A 35 -5.11 2.50 -0.31
CA VAL A 35 -4.72 2.05 -1.66
C VAL A 35 -5.76 1.07 -2.22
N ASP A 36 -6.52 1.52 -3.22
CA ASP A 36 -7.69 0.81 -3.78
C ASP A 36 -7.46 -0.66 -4.18
N PHE A 37 -6.26 -1.02 -4.65
CA PHE A 37 -5.97 -2.38 -5.14
C PHE A 37 -5.35 -3.31 -4.09
N LEU A 38 -5.01 -2.79 -2.90
CA LEU A 38 -4.22 -3.50 -1.92
C LEU A 38 -5.08 -3.84 -0.70
N LYS A 39 -5.23 -5.13 -0.40
CA LYS A 39 -5.94 -5.62 0.77
C LYS A 39 -4.99 -5.71 1.96
N VAL A 40 -5.28 -4.97 3.03
CA VAL A 40 -4.54 -5.05 4.29
C VAL A 40 -5.05 -6.24 5.13
N LEU A 41 -4.15 -7.07 5.63
CA LEU A 41 -4.45 -8.31 6.38
C LEU A 41 -4.30 -8.18 7.90
N GLY A 42 -3.80 -7.06 8.41
CA GLY A 42 -3.67 -6.75 9.83
C GLY A 42 -3.63 -5.23 10.01
N VAL A 43 -4.25 -4.74 11.08
CA VAL A 43 -4.19 -3.36 11.57
C VAL A 43 -4.33 -3.43 13.08
#